data_AF-A0A6P5EHP7-F1
#
_entry.id   AF-A0A6P5EHP7-F1
#
_cell.length_a   1.000
_cell.length_b   1.000
_cell.length_c   1.000
_cell.angle_alpha   90.00
_cell.angle_beta   90.00
_cell.angle_gamma   90.00
#
_symmetry.space_group_name_H-M   'P 1'
#
loop_
_entity.id
_entity.type
_entity.pdbx_description
1 polymer ?
#
loop_
_entity_poly.entity_id
_entity_poly.type
_entity_poly.pdbx_seq_one_letter_code
_entity_poly.pdbx_strand_id
1 'polypeptide(L)'
;MQEELIEWLEGQEYWRRNKGRDHVFICQDPNALYKVIDRVRNAVLLVSDFGRLRADQASLVKDVILPYSHRINKYNGEIGVENRPSLLFFMGNRFRKEGGKIRDTLFQILEGEKDVFIKHGTQSRESRRMATQGMHSSKFCLHPAGDTPSACRLFDAIVSLCIPVIVSDYIELPFEDVIDYKKIAVFVATSSAVQPGYLTSLLRRISTERILQYQQELKMVKRYFEYEDPNGTPIEIWRQVSSKLPLIKLMINRDKRLARSQDDPDCSCICTRQNRTAAAR
;
A
#
# COMPACT_ATOMS: atom_id res chain seq x y z
N MET A 1 -22.78 8.31 -14.36
CA MET A 1 -21.52 9.06 -14.15
C MET A 1 -20.23 8.28 -14.46
N GLN A 2 -19.83 7.20 -13.75
CA GLN A 2 -18.60 6.46 -14.12
C GLN A 2 -18.70 5.81 -15.51
N GLU A 3 -19.82 5.14 -15.79
CA GLU A 3 -20.06 4.48 -17.09
C GLU A 3 -20.14 5.52 -18.23
N GLU A 4 -20.93 6.59 -18.05
CA GLU A 4 -21.02 7.73 -18.98
C GLU A 4 -19.64 8.35 -19.29
N LEU A 5 -18.77 8.53 -18.29
CA LEU A 5 -17.42 9.06 -18.50
C LEU A 5 -16.61 8.14 -19.43
N ILE A 6 -16.67 6.82 -19.20
CA ILE A 6 -15.93 5.86 -20.02
C ILE A 6 -16.54 5.73 -21.42
N GLU A 7 -17.87 5.78 -21.55
CA GLU A 7 -18.54 5.83 -22.86
C GLU A 7 -18.11 7.06 -23.67
N TRP A 8 -18.09 8.24 -23.04
CA TRP A 8 -17.61 9.45 -23.67
C TRP A 8 -16.13 9.32 -24.07
N LEU A 9 -15.29 8.78 -23.17
CA LEU A 9 -13.86 8.64 -23.39
C LEU A 9 -13.56 7.67 -24.54
N GLU A 10 -14.28 6.55 -24.62
CA GLU A 10 -14.16 5.55 -25.68
C GLU A 10 -14.50 6.11 -27.07
N GLY A 11 -15.34 7.16 -27.14
CA GLY A 11 -15.62 7.90 -28.37
C GLY A 11 -14.48 8.82 -28.82
N GLN A 12 -13.56 9.20 -27.92
CA GLN A 12 -12.49 10.16 -28.24
C GLN A 12 -11.40 9.54 -29.12
N GLU A 13 -10.87 10.32 -30.05
CA GLU A 13 -9.77 9.90 -30.92
C GLU A 13 -8.54 9.45 -30.10
N TYR A 14 -8.17 10.22 -29.09
CA TYR A 14 -7.00 9.96 -28.25
C TYR A 14 -7.08 8.61 -27.53
N TRP A 15 -8.26 8.23 -27.04
CA TRP A 15 -8.47 6.92 -26.44
C TRP A 15 -8.33 5.81 -27.48
N ARG A 16 -9.06 5.91 -28.60
CA ARG A 16 -9.09 4.89 -29.66
C ARG A 16 -7.71 4.66 -30.28
N ARG A 17 -6.89 5.70 -30.40
CA ARG A 17 -5.54 5.66 -30.96
C ARG A 17 -4.64 4.60 -30.32
N ASN A 18 -4.75 4.41 -29.00
CA ASN A 18 -3.88 3.52 -28.23
C ASN A 18 -4.66 2.62 -27.24
N LYS A 19 -5.98 2.50 -27.40
CA LYS A 19 -6.87 1.74 -26.49
C LYS A 19 -6.66 2.09 -25.01
N GLY A 20 -6.42 3.37 -24.72
CA GLY A 20 -6.17 3.88 -23.37
C GLY A 20 -4.79 3.61 -22.78
N ARG A 21 -3.86 2.92 -23.46
CA ARG A 21 -2.53 2.59 -22.90
C ARG A 21 -1.67 3.78 -22.50
N ASP A 22 -1.89 4.92 -23.14
CA ASP A 22 -1.20 6.20 -22.90
C ASP A 22 -1.98 7.13 -21.97
N HIS A 23 -3.04 6.64 -21.33
CA HIS A 23 -3.84 7.41 -20.37
C HIS A 23 -3.47 7.04 -18.92
N VAL A 24 -3.70 7.97 -18.00
CA VAL A 24 -3.46 7.79 -16.56
C VAL A 24 -4.76 8.04 -15.81
N PHE A 25 -5.14 7.13 -14.91
CA PHE A 25 -6.29 7.30 -14.02
C PHE A 25 -5.88 7.28 -12.56
N ILE A 26 -6.43 8.23 -11.79
CA ILE A 26 -6.31 8.21 -10.33
C ILE A 26 -7.44 7.32 -9.77
N CYS A 27 -7.06 6.16 -9.26
CA CYS A 27 -7.92 5.13 -8.69
C CYS A 27 -7.56 4.85 -7.23
N GLN A 28 -7.26 5.91 -6.46
CA GLN A 28 -6.75 5.77 -5.09
C GLN A 28 -7.82 5.26 -4.13
N ASP A 29 -9.08 5.69 -4.24
CA ASP A 29 -10.14 5.10 -3.42
C ASP A 29 -10.41 3.64 -3.85
N PRO A 30 -10.54 2.68 -2.93
CA PRO A 30 -10.77 1.28 -3.28
C PRO A 30 -12.08 0.99 -4.04
N ASN A 31 -12.98 1.96 -4.17
CA ASN A 31 -14.20 1.86 -4.99
C ASN A 31 -14.15 2.78 -6.22
N ALA A 32 -13.06 3.53 -6.42
CA ALA A 32 -12.88 4.36 -7.61
C ALA A 32 -12.84 3.48 -8.86
N LEU A 33 -13.68 3.83 -9.84
CA LEU A 33 -13.81 3.12 -11.12
C LEU A 33 -14.17 1.62 -11.00
N TYR A 34 -14.58 1.12 -9.83
CA TYR A 34 -14.83 -0.31 -9.62
C TYR A 34 -15.79 -0.94 -10.64
N LYS A 35 -16.82 -0.20 -11.08
CA LYS A 35 -17.78 -0.68 -12.08
C LYS A 35 -17.22 -0.76 -13.50
N VAL A 36 -16.19 0.02 -13.79
CA VAL A 36 -15.63 0.22 -15.14
C VAL A 36 -14.15 -0.13 -15.23
N ILE A 37 -13.58 -0.72 -14.18
CA ILE A 37 -12.14 -0.99 -14.07
C ILE A 37 -11.65 -1.87 -15.21
N ASP A 38 -12.49 -2.83 -15.65
CA ASP A 38 -12.19 -3.72 -16.78
C ASP A 38 -12.09 -2.98 -18.12
N ARG A 39 -12.78 -1.84 -18.27
CA ARG A 39 -12.71 -0.99 -19.47
C ARG A 39 -11.48 -0.08 -19.48
N VAL A 40 -10.97 0.29 -18.30
CA VAL A 40 -9.80 1.18 -18.16
C VAL A 40 -8.50 0.45 -17.81
N ARG A 41 -8.51 -0.87 -17.62
CA ARG A 41 -7.35 -1.68 -17.19
C ARG A 41 -6.11 -1.55 -18.08
N ASN A 42 -6.24 -1.12 -19.33
CA ASN A 42 -5.10 -0.92 -20.23
C ASN A 42 -4.30 0.34 -19.92
N ALA A 43 -4.92 1.32 -19.24
CA ALA A 43 -4.28 2.56 -18.82
C ALA A 43 -3.30 2.33 -17.66
N VAL A 44 -2.51 3.37 -17.36
CA VAL A 44 -1.74 3.45 -16.11
C VAL A 44 -2.71 3.80 -14.98
N LEU A 45 -2.87 2.90 -14.03
CA LEU A 45 -3.70 3.12 -12.86
C LEU A 45 -2.83 3.57 -11.69
N LEU A 46 -3.23 4.66 -11.04
CA LEU A 46 -2.65 5.12 -9.79
C LEU A 46 -3.54 4.65 -8.65
N VAL A 47 -3.17 3.56 -7.98
CA VAL A 47 -4.02 2.81 -7.04
C VAL A 47 -3.42 2.82 -5.64
N SER A 48 -4.21 2.57 -4.60
CA SER A 48 -3.66 2.47 -3.24
C SER A 48 -2.96 1.14 -2.97
N ASP A 49 -3.46 0.05 -3.54
CA ASP A 49 -2.91 -1.30 -3.46
C ASP A 49 -3.64 -2.20 -4.50
N PHE A 50 -3.26 -3.48 -4.56
CA PHE A 50 -3.93 -4.48 -5.39
C PHE A 50 -4.90 -5.39 -4.62
N GLY A 51 -5.21 -5.09 -3.36
CA GLY A 51 -6.04 -5.96 -2.51
C GLY A 51 -7.47 -6.17 -3.02
N ARG A 52 -7.96 -5.27 -3.88
CA ARG A 52 -9.30 -5.35 -4.51
C ARG A 52 -9.27 -5.50 -6.03
N LEU A 53 -8.09 -5.62 -6.63
CA LEU A 53 -7.92 -5.73 -8.07
C LEU A 53 -7.52 -7.15 -8.40
N ARG A 54 -8.11 -7.71 -9.46
CA ARG A 54 -7.68 -9.00 -9.99
C ARG A 54 -6.32 -8.86 -10.66
N ALA A 55 -5.59 -9.97 -10.75
CA ALA A 55 -4.28 -10.00 -11.40
C ALA A 55 -4.28 -9.58 -12.87
N ASP A 56 -5.43 -9.62 -13.55
CA ASP A 56 -5.60 -9.14 -14.93
C ASP A 56 -6.01 -7.66 -15.04
N GLN A 57 -6.31 -7.01 -13.91
CA GLN A 57 -6.75 -5.60 -13.86
C GLN A 57 -5.61 -4.64 -13.57
N ALA A 58 -4.65 -5.04 -12.73
CA ALA A 58 -3.52 -4.19 -12.35
C ALA A 58 -2.23 -4.99 -12.10
N SER A 59 -1.09 -4.33 -12.29
CA SER A 59 0.25 -4.90 -12.02
C SER A 59 1.30 -3.80 -11.83
N LEU A 60 2.35 -4.09 -11.04
CA LEU A 60 3.51 -3.19 -10.87
C LEU A 60 4.24 -2.85 -12.18
N VAL A 61 4.01 -3.64 -13.23
CA VAL A 61 4.63 -3.45 -14.55
C VAL A 61 4.21 -2.13 -15.18
N LYS A 62 2.93 -1.74 -15.03
CA LYS A 62 2.39 -0.52 -15.62
C LYS A 62 1.79 0.45 -14.61
N ASP A 63 1.31 -0.04 -13.48
CA ASP A 63 0.57 0.74 -12.49
C ASP A 63 1.50 1.27 -11.40
N VAL A 64 1.02 2.28 -10.66
CA VAL A 64 1.76 2.93 -9.59
C VAL A 64 0.95 2.85 -8.30
N ILE A 65 1.59 2.33 -7.24
CA ILE A 65 1.04 2.34 -5.89
C ILE A 65 1.21 3.75 -5.30
N LEU A 66 0.10 4.34 -4.86
CA LEU A 66 0.04 5.65 -4.24
C LEU A 66 0.03 5.53 -2.71
N PRO A 67 0.83 6.34 -1.99
CA PRO A 67 0.68 6.42 -0.55
C PRO A 67 -0.61 7.15 -0.18
N TYR A 68 -1.27 6.75 0.91
CA TYR A 68 -2.36 7.56 1.46
C TYR A 68 -1.79 8.79 2.17
N SER A 69 -2.55 9.89 2.16
CA SER A 69 -2.26 11.01 3.05
C SER A 69 -2.42 10.58 4.51
N HIS A 70 -1.44 10.96 5.34
CA HIS A 70 -1.54 10.77 6.79
C HIS A 70 -2.70 11.62 7.35
N ARG A 71 -3.36 11.11 8.38
CA ARG A 71 -4.55 11.71 9.03
C ARG A 71 -4.26 12.27 10.41
N ILE A 72 -3.04 12.10 10.90
CA ILE A 72 -2.55 12.62 12.18
C ILE A 72 -1.46 13.67 11.99
N ASN A 73 -1.17 14.39 13.07
CA ASN A 73 -0.09 15.38 13.09
C ASN A 73 1.28 14.69 13.05
N LYS A 74 2.20 15.30 12.30
CA LYS A 74 3.60 14.89 12.25
C LYS A 74 4.23 14.95 13.64
N TYR A 75 5.13 14.02 13.92
CA TYR A 75 5.97 14.11 15.11
C TYR A 75 7.08 15.13 14.88
N ASN A 76 7.09 16.19 15.68
CA ASN A 76 8.07 17.29 15.59
C ASN A 76 9.21 17.16 16.62
N GLY A 77 9.22 16.09 17.42
CA GLY A 77 10.30 15.83 18.37
C GLY A 77 11.52 15.19 17.71
N GLU A 78 12.59 15.04 18.49
CA GLU A 78 13.79 14.35 18.05
C GLU A 78 13.64 12.83 18.07
N ILE A 79 14.54 12.16 17.34
CA ILE A 79 14.68 10.71 17.36
C ILE A 79 15.05 10.27 18.78
N GLY A 80 14.45 9.17 19.25
CA GLY A 80 14.65 8.72 20.62
C GLY A 80 13.61 7.72 21.10
N VAL A 81 14.02 6.96 22.12
CA VAL A 81 13.19 5.94 22.78
C VAL A 81 12.70 6.35 24.18
N GLU A 82 13.34 7.35 24.80
CA GLU A 82 13.06 7.78 26.18
C GLU A 82 11.61 8.24 26.37
N ASN A 83 11.11 9.02 25.41
CA ASN A 83 9.72 9.52 25.42
C ASN A 83 8.72 8.53 24.80
N ARG A 84 9.14 7.28 24.57
CA ARG A 84 8.33 6.22 23.96
C ARG A 84 8.20 5.03 24.90
N PRO A 85 7.45 5.17 26.02
CA PRO A 85 7.31 4.12 27.02
C PRO A 85 6.61 2.88 26.47
N SER A 86 5.70 3.03 25.51
CA SER A 86 4.98 1.90 24.92
C SER A 86 5.86 1.16 23.91
N LEU A 87 5.85 -0.17 23.98
CA LEU A 87 6.51 -1.03 23.01
C LEU A 87 5.76 -0.98 21.68
N LEU A 88 4.48 -1.35 21.67
CA LEU A 88 3.69 -1.56 20.46
C LEU A 88 2.34 -0.86 20.55
N PHE A 89 1.96 -0.13 19.51
CA PHE A 89 0.68 0.54 19.40
C PHE A 89 -0.15 0.03 18.22
N PHE A 90 -1.45 -0.20 18.46
CA PHE A 90 -2.46 -0.39 17.44
C PHE A 90 -3.75 0.32 17.85
N MET A 91 -4.31 1.09 16.91
CA MET A 91 -5.69 1.55 17.00
C MET A 91 -6.37 1.44 15.64
N GLY A 92 -7.53 0.79 15.61
CA GLY A 92 -8.28 0.59 14.38
C GLY A 92 -9.51 -0.27 14.57
N ASN A 93 -10.32 -0.38 13.52
CA ASN A 93 -11.50 -1.23 13.58
C ASN A 93 -11.07 -2.71 13.69
N ARG A 94 -11.43 -3.32 14.83
CA ARG A 94 -11.23 -4.74 15.18
C ARG A 94 -11.97 -5.67 14.23
N PHE A 95 -13.22 -5.36 13.93
CA PHE A 95 -14.09 -6.22 13.11
C PHE A 95 -14.15 -5.70 11.68
N ARG A 96 -13.54 -6.45 10.76
CA ARG A 96 -13.56 -6.17 9.32
C ARG A 96 -13.96 -7.43 8.55
N LYS A 97 -14.30 -7.26 7.27
CA LYS A 97 -14.64 -8.38 6.37
C LYS A 97 -13.43 -9.31 6.18
N GLU A 98 -13.54 -10.36 5.37
CA GLU A 98 -12.62 -11.50 5.26
C GLU A 98 -11.13 -11.24 5.55
N GLY A 99 -10.49 -10.23 4.93
CA GLY A 99 -9.08 -9.86 5.16
C GLY A 99 -8.74 -9.28 6.54
N GLY A 100 -9.74 -9.11 7.41
CA GLY A 100 -9.62 -8.55 8.75
C GLY A 100 -9.72 -9.58 9.89
N LYS A 101 -9.93 -10.87 9.60
CA LYS A 101 -10.01 -11.92 10.64
C LYS A 101 -8.77 -11.98 11.52
N ILE A 102 -7.59 -11.76 10.93
CA ILE A 102 -6.31 -11.68 11.66
C ILE A 102 -6.33 -10.60 12.75
N ARG A 103 -7.07 -9.50 12.55
CA ARG A 103 -7.12 -8.41 13.52
C ARG A 103 -7.78 -8.90 14.80
N ASP A 104 -8.89 -9.60 14.73
CA ASP A 104 -9.55 -10.12 15.93
C ASP A 104 -8.62 -11.05 16.72
N THR A 105 -7.91 -11.95 16.03
CA THR A 105 -6.89 -12.82 16.65
C THR A 105 -5.76 -12.03 17.28
N LEU A 106 -5.22 -11.02 16.59
CA LEU A 106 -4.16 -10.16 17.13
C LEU A 106 -4.65 -9.34 18.34
N PHE A 107 -5.91 -8.89 18.34
CA PHE A 107 -6.52 -8.26 19.50
C PHE A 107 -6.51 -9.22 20.69
N GLN A 108 -7.01 -10.45 20.52
CA GLN A 108 -7.05 -11.44 21.61
C GLN A 108 -5.67 -11.80 22.16
N ILE A 109 -4.65 -11.87 21.31
CA ILE A 109 -3.29 -12.24 21.70
C ILE A 109 -2.53 -11.10 22.37
N LEU A 110 -2.72 -9.87 21.88
CA LEU A 110 -1.96 -8.70 22.34
C LEU A 110 -2.67 -7.95 23.48
N GLU A 111 -3.95 -8.20 23.71
CA GLU A 111 -4.68 -7.64 24.84
C GLU A 111 -4.10 -8.17 26.16
N GLY A 112 -3.65 -7.25 27.01
CA GLY A 112 -3.00 -7.59 28.29
C GLY A 112 -1.48 -7.79 28.22
N GLU A 113 -0.85 -7.75 27.03
CA GLU A 113 0.60 -7.78 26.91
C GLU A 113 1.24 -6.51 27.49
N LYS A 114 2.34 -6.69 28.24
CA LYS A 114 3.05 -5.58 28.87
C LYS A 114 3.61 -4.60 27.83
N ASP A 115 3.37 -3.31 28.06
CA ASP A 115 3.77 -2.17 27.21
C ASP A 115 3.14 -2.19 25.80
N VAL A 116 2.06 -2.95 25.60
CA VAL A 116 1.30 -2.99 24.35
C VAL A 116 -0.02 -2.25 24.51
N PHE A 117 -0.29 -1.33 23.59
CA PHE A 117 -1.57 -0.63 23.50
C PHE A 117 -2.31 -1.10 22.26
N ILE A 118 -3.38 -1.86 22.42
CA ILE A 118 -4.26 -2.29 21.34
C ILE A 118 -5.69 -1.87 21.66
N LYS A 119 -6.31 -1.06 20.79
CA LYS A 119 -7.65 -0.51 21.04
C LYS A 119 -8.51 -0.45 19.79
N HIS A 120 -9.81 -0.74 19.95
CA HIS A 120 -10.78 -0.51 18.89
C HIS A 120 -10.88 0.99 18.58
N GLY A 121 -10.83 1.35 17.29
CA GLY A 121 -10.90 2.74 16.84
C GLY A 121 -12.04 3.00 15.87
N THR A 122 -12.67 4.16 16.02
CA THR A 122 -13.75 4.68 15.15
C THR A 122 -13.27 5.91 14.38
N GLN A 123 -14.03 6.34 13.37
CA GLN A 123 -13.74 7.58 12.63
C GLN A 123 -14.26 8.79 13.43
N SER A 124 -13.55 9.17 14.51
CA SER A 124 -13.88 10.35 15.32
C SER A 124 -12.66 11.25 15.54
N ARG A 125 -12.90 12.51 15.94
CA ARG A 125 -11.82 13.46 16.26
C ARG A 125 -11.05 13.03 17.51
N GLU A 126 -11.72 12.48 18.52
CA GLU A 126 -11.05 11.92 19.70
C GLU A 126 -10.19 10.71 19.33
N SER A 127 -10.71 9.80 18.49
CA SER A 127 -9.95 8.63 18.04
C SER A 127 -8.67 9.03 17.31
N ARG A 128 -8.72 10.09 16.47
CA ARG A 128 -7.53 10.65 15.84
C ARG A 128 -6.54 11.23 16.84
N ARG A 129 -7.00 11.99 17.84
CA ARG A 129 -6.11 12.54 18.89
C ARG A 129 -5.42 11.44 19.70
N MET A 130 -6.16 10.41 20.11
CA MET A 130 -5.58 9.27 20.81
C MET A 130 -4.59 8.50 19.93
N ALA A 131 -4.90 8.32 18.64
CA ALA A 131 -3.98 7.70 17.69
C ALA A 131 -2.68 8.50 17.56
N THR A 132 -2.77 9.83 17.40
CA THR A 132 -1.59 10.72 17.39
C THR A 132 -0.74 10.52 18.64
N GLN A 133 -1.35 10.64 19.82
CA GLN A 133 -0.63 10.53 21.09
C GLN A 133 0.01 9.15 21.27
N GLY A 134 -0.74 8.08 20.96
CA GLY A 134 -0.25 6.72 21.09
C GLY A 134 0.88 6.38 20.12
N MET A 135 0.80 6.83 18.87
CA MET A 135 1.91 6.64 17.91
C MET A 135 3.15 7.46 18.30
N HIS A 136 2.97 8.66 18.86
CA HIS A 136 4.07 9.52 19.32
C HIS A 136 4.79 8.96 20.56
N SER A 137 4.07 8.21 21.42
CA SER A 137 4.60 7.61 22.65
C SER A 137 4.98 6.13 22.53
N SER A 138 4.99 5.56 21.31
CA SER A 138 5.28 4.15 21.07
C SER A 138 6.50 3.95 20.18
N LYS A 139 7.27 2.89 20.46
CA LYS A 139 8.44 2.52 19.64
C LYS A 139 8.00 1.92 18.31
N PHE A 140 7.02 1.02 18.34
CA PHE A 140 6.51 0.28 17.20
C PHE A 140 5.00 0.50 16.99
N CYS A 141 4.57 0.45 15.73
CA CYS A 141 3.17 0.60 15.34
C CYS A 141 2.73 -0.59 14.51
N LEU A 142 1.77 -1.38 15.02
CA LEU A 142 1.28 -2.58 14.35
C LEU A 142 0.48 -2.19 13.09
N HIS A 143 0.77 -2.86 11.99
CA HIS A 143 0.07 -2.67 10.72
C HIS A 143 -0.28 -4.03 10.11
N PRO A 144 -1.36 -4.66 10.60
CA PRO A 144 -1.88 -5.87 9.99
C PRO A 144 -2.64 -5.51 8.71
N ALA A 145 -2.42 -6.31 7.67
CA ALA A 145 -3.19 -6.23 6.44
C ALA A 145 -4.70 -6.20 6.73
N GLY A 146 -5.45 -5.55 5.85
CA GLY A 146 -6.91 -5.54 5.87
C GLY A 146 -7.44 -5.40 4.45
N ASP A 147 -8.66 -4.90 4.30
CA ASP A 147 -9.30 -4.67 2.98
C ASP A 147 -8.44 -3.83 2.01
N THR A 148 -7.57 -2.98 2.57
CA THR A 148 -6.51 -2.26 1.87
C THR A 148 -5.19 -2.45 2.64
N PRO A 149 -4.28 -3.32 2.17
CA PRO A 149 -3.01 -3.59 2.85
C PRO A 149 -2.17 -2.35 3.14
N SER A 150 -2.24 -1.31 2.32
CA SER A 150 -1.47 -0.06 2.48
C SER A 150 -2.23 1.05 3.24
N ALA A 151 -3.27 0.73 4.02
CA ALA A 151 -4.12 1.73 4.68
C ALA A 151 -3.38 2.90 5.38
N CYS A 152 -4.03 4.08 5.49
CA CYS A 152 -3.49 5.33 6.07
C CYS A 152 -2.61 5.19 7.32
N ARG A 153 -2.88 4.20 8.18
CA ARG A 153 -2.13 3.94 9.41
C ARG A 153 -0.64 3.71 9.20
N LEU A 154 -0.26 3.10 8.08
CA LEU A 154 1.15 2.91 7.74
C LEU A 154 1.86 4.27 7.63
N PHE A 155 1.24 5.20 6.91
CA PHE A 155 1.79 6.54 6.70
C PHE A 155 1.70 7.40 7.97
N ASP A 156 0.64 7.23 8.77
CA ASP A 156 0.52 7.83 10.11
C ASP A 156 1.70 7.42 11.01
N ALA A 157 2.08 6.14 11.00
CA ALA A 157 3.21 5.62 11.77
C ALA A 157 4.54 6.21 11.27
N ILE A 158 4.71 6.29 9.94
CA ILE A 158 5.92 6.86 9.33
C ILE A 158 6.13 8.32 9.74
N VAL A 159 5.10 9.18 9.60
CA VAL A 159 5.21 10.60 10.00
C VAL A 159 5.29 10.81 11.52
N SER A 160 5.02 9.76 12.30
CA SER A 160 5.15 9.74 13.75
C SER A 160 6.50 9.23 14.25
N LEU A 161 7.40 8.82 13.35
CA LEU A 161 8.63 8.08 13.69
C LEU A 161 8.37 6.83 14.56
N CYS A 162 7.18 6.25 14.42
CA CYS A 162 6.78 5.00 15.06
C CYS A 162 7.03 3.86 14.08
N ILE A 163 7.91 2.92 14.42
CA ILE A 163 8.41 1.93 13.46
C ILE A 163 7.28 1.00 13.05
N PRO A 164 6.86 0.96 11.77
CA PRO A 164 5.80 0.08 11.33
C PRO A 164 6.19 -1.40 11.50
N VAL A 165 5.29 -2.18 12.07
CA VAL A 165 5.36 -3.65 12.15
C VAL A 165 4.31 -4.19 11.19
N ILE A 166 4.74 -4.47 9.96
CA ILE A 166 3.87 -4.86 8.85
C ILE A 166 3.62 -6.36 8.94
N VAL A 167 2.37 -6.72 9.19
CA VAL A 167 1.91 -8.12 9.19
C VAL A 167 1.10 -8.36 7.91
N SER A 168 1.78 -8.85 6.88
CA SER A 168 1.19 -9.14 5.57
C SER A 168 2.13 -10.02 4.74
N ASP A 169 1.56 -10.91 3.94
CA ASP A 169 2.30 -11.78 3.02
C ASP A 169 2.20 -11.31 1.55
N TYR A 170 1.44 -10.24 1.28
CA TYR A 170 1.05 -9.81 -0.07
C TYR A 170 0.91 -8.27 -0.20
N ILE A 171 1.53 -7.51 0.71
CA ILE A 171 1.49 -6.05 0.64
C ILE A 171 2.39 -5.55 -0.49
N GLU A 172 1.86 -4.62 -1.27
CA GLU A 172 2.63 -3.82 -2.23
C GLU A 172 2.78 -2.41 -1.65
N LEU A 173 3.99 -1.86 -1.67
CA LEU A 173 4.29 -0.58 -1.05
C LEU A 173 4.60 0.48 -2.10
N PRO A 174 4.25 1.75 -1.84
CA PRO A 174 4.61 2.83 -2.74
C PRO A 174 6.12 3.05 -2.76
N PHE A 175 6.67 3.24 -3.95
CA PHE A 175 8.05 3.70 -4.18
C PHE A 175 9.15 2.74 -3.68
N GLU A 176 8.93 1.43 -3.77
CA GLU A 176 9.92 0.41 -3.35
C GLU A 176 11.22 0.40 -4.19
N ASP A 177 11.26 1.08 -5.34
CA ASP A 177 12.48 1.27 -6.13
C ASP A 177 13.41 2.38 -5.57
N VAL A 178 12.90 3.24 -4.70
CA VAL A 178 13.67 4.31 -4.03
C VAL A 178 13.71 4.15 -2.51
N ILE A 179 12.72 3.50 -1.91
CA ILE A 179 12.61 3.29 -0.46
C ILE A 179 12.86 1.81 -0.13
N ASP A 180 13.96 1.53 0.55
CA ASP A 180 14.18 0.21 1.14
C ASP A 180 13.37 0.07 2.44
N TYR A 181 12.18 -0.53 2.33
CA TYR A 181 11.29 -0.69 3.48
C TYR A 181 11.88 -1.53 4.62
N LYS A 182 12.90 -2.37 4.37
CA LYS A 182 13.58 -3.13 5.44
C LYS A 182 14.37 -2.22 6.40
N LYS A 183 14.67 -0.99 5.97
CA LYS A 183 15.33 0.03 6.78
C LYS A 183 14.38 0.90 7.59
N ILE A 184 13.07 0.84 7.32
CA ILE A 184 12.07 1.66 8.00
C ILE A 184 10.97 0.86 8.70
N ALA A 185 10.81 -0.42 8.40
CA ALA A 185 9.77 -1.28 8.95
C ALA A 185 10.29 -2.68 9.33
N VAL A 186 9.52 -3.36 10.19
CA VAL A 186 9.69 -4.77 10.54
C VAL A 186 8.59 -5.56 9.83
N PHE A 187 8.98 -6.52 9.00
CA PHE A 187 8.03 -7.41 8.31
C PHE A 187 7.86 -8.71 9.07
N VAL A 188 6.61 -9.13 9.26
CA VAL A 188 6.27 -10.37 9.95
C VAL A 188 5.23 -11.13 9.15
N ALA A 189 5.50 -12.40 8.87
CA ALA A 189 4.53 -13.28 8.23
C ALA A 189 3.27 -13.43 9.09
N THR A 190 2.10 -13.48 8.44
CA THR A 190 0.80 -13.59 9.14
C THR A 190 0.78 -14.79 10.10
N SER A 191 1.27 -15.94 9.64
CA SER A 191 1.31 -17.19 10.41
C SER A 191 2.14 -17.10 11.70
N SER A 192 3.21 -16.31 11.69
CA SER A 192 4.06 -16.10 12.87
C SER A 192 3.47 -15.04 13.79
N ALA A 193 2.86 -13.99 13.24
CA ALA A 193 2.28 -12.90 14.02
C ALA A 193 1.12 -13.35 14.92
N VAL A 194 0.38 -14.38 14.52
CA VAL A 194 -0.73 -14.98 15.30
C VAL A 194 -0.27 -16.00 16.34
N GLN A 195 1.03 -16.24 16.50
CA GLN A 195 1.55 -17.08 17.58
C GLN A 195 1.64 -16.25 18.87
N PRO A 196 1.01 -16.67 19.99
CA PRO A 196 1.09 -15.95 21.25
C PRO A 196 2.52 -15.64 21.69
N GLY A 197 2.77 -14.39 22.11
CA GLY A 197 4.08 -13.93 22.57
C GLY A 197 5.16 -13.76 21.48
N TYR A 198 4.94 -14.20 20.23
CA TYR A 198 5.95 -14.10 19.17
C TYR A 198 6.28 -12.64 18.83
N LEU A 199 5.25 -11.81 18.57
CA LEU A 199 5.43 -10.40 18.20
C LEU A 199 6.15 -9.61 19.29
N THR A 200 5.70 -9.71 20.55
CA THR A 200 6.30 -8.94 21.64
C THR A 200 7.72 -9.40 21.92
N SER A 201 7.98 -10.72 21.88
CA SER A 201 9.34 -11.27 22.00
C SER A 201 10.27 -10.79 20.89
N LEU A 202 9.79 -10.78 19.64
CA LEU A 202 10.56 -10.28 18.50
C LEU A 202 10.93 -8.81 18.68
N LEU A 203 9.94 -7.96 19.01
CA LEU A 203 10.15 -6.52 19.13
C LEU A 203 11.04 -6.14 20.31
N ARG A 204 10.93 -6.85 21.44
CA ARG A 204 11.79 -6.64 22.62
C ARG A 204 13.26 -7.00 22.38
N ARG A 205 13.54 -7.85 21.39
CA ARG A 205 14.92 -8.23 20.99
C ARG A 205 15.59 -7.18 20.09
N ILE A 206 14.85 -6.24 19.53
CA ILE A 206 15.42 -5.18 18.71
C ILE A 206 16.10 -4.17 19.63
N SER A 207 17.41 -3.98 19.43
CA SER A 207 18.20 -3.08 20.26
C SER A 207 17.81 -1.61 20.07
N THR A 208 18.09 -0.78 21.07
CA THR A 208 17.85 0.67 20.99
C THR A 208 18.57 1.29 19.80
N GLU A 209 19.82 0.91 19.54
CA GLU A 209 20.61 1.41 18.41
C GLU A 209 19.90 1.12 17.08
N ARG A 210 19.33 -0.08 16.95
CA ARG A 210 18.58 -0.45 15.75
C ARG A 210 17.28 0.34 15.63
N ILE A 211 16.58 0.60 16.73
CA ILE A 211 15.39 1.46 16.76
C ILE A 211 15.73 2.88 16.32
N LEU A 212 16.85 3.45 16.80
CA LEU A 212 17.30 4.78 16.40
C LEU A 212 17.66 4.84 14.91
N GLN A 213 18.28 3.79 14.36
CA GLN A 213 18.52 3.67 12.91
C GLN A 213 17.20 3.69 12.11
N TYR A 214 16.21 2.90 12.52
CA TYR A 214 14.89 2.91 11.89
C TYR A 214 14.27 4.31 11.91
N GLN A 215 14.30 5.00 13.06
CA GLN A 215 13.75 6.34 13.21
C GLN A 215 14.49 7.39 12.36
N GLN A 216 15.80 7.27 12.22
CA GLN A 216 16.60 8.11 11.33
C GLN A 216 16.18 7.93 9.87
N GLU A 217 16.05 6.68 9.41
CA GLU A 217 15.62 6.36 8.05
C GLU A 217 14.18 6.85 7.81
N LEU A 218 13.27 6.68 8.78
CA LEU A 218 11.91 7.23 8.74
C LEU A 218 11.91 8.76 8.56
N LYS A 219 12.78 9.48 9.29
CA LYS A 219 12.92 10.94 9.19
C LYS A 219 13.40 11.38 7.80
N MET A 220 14.23 10.57 7.13
CA MET A 220 14.73 10.84 5.78
C MET A 220 13.67 10.59 4.70
N VAL A 221 12.90 9.51 4.82
CA VAL A 221 11.94 9.12 3.77
C VAL A 221 10.57 9.77 3.91
N LYS A 222 10.22 10.34 5.06
CA LYS A 222 8.87 10.88 5.31
C LYS A 222 8.37 11.85 4.22
N ARG A 223 9.28 12.61 3.60
CA ARG A 223 8.97 13.56 2.51
C ARG A 223 8.26 12.90 1.31
N TYR A 224 8.55 11.63 1.03
CA TYR A 224 7.91 10.87 -0.04
C TYR A 224 6.43 10.57 0.24
N PHE A 225 5.98 10.82 1.47
CA PHE A 225 4.61 10.63 1.92
C PHE A 225 3.94 11.94 2.32
N GLU A 226 4.55 13.09 2.00
CA GLU A 226 4.00 14.44 2.21
C GLU A 226 3.48 15.02 0.88
N TYR A 227 2.15 15.12 0.74
CA TYR A 227 1.52 15.67 -0.46
C TYR A 227 1.64 17.20 -0.58
N GLU A 228 1.87 17.89 0.54
CA GLU A 228 2.03 19.34 0.61
C GLU A 228 3.46 19.79 0.31
N ASP A 229 4.43 18.88 0.32
CA ASP A 229 5.82 19.18 -0.02
C ASP A 229 5.97 19.27 -1.55
N PRO A 230 6.43 20.41 -2.11
CA PRO A 230 6.66 20.57 -3.54
C PRO A 230 7.62 19.55 -4.15
N ASN A 231 8.52 18.97 -3.35
CA ASN A 231 9.45 17.91 -3.73
C ASN A 231 9.08 16.55 -3.12
N GLY A 232 7.88 16.43 -2.57
CA GLY A 232 7.39 15.24 -1.89
C GLY A 232 6.63 14.29 -2.81
N THR A 233 5.50 13.79 -2.30
CA THR A 233 4.73 12.72 -2.94
C THR A 233 4.39 12.98 -4.42
N PRO A 234 3.86 14.17 -4.83
CA PRO A 234 3.40 14.36 -6.21
C PRO A 234 4.52 14.24 -7.25
N ILE A 235 5.72 14.75 -6.94
CA ILE A 235 6.88 14.65 -7.83
C ILE A 235 7.30 13.19 -8.00
N GLU A 236 7.33 12.44 -6.89
CA GLU A 236 7.68 11.03 -6.94
C GLU A 236 6.64 10.21 -7.73
N ILE A 237 5.34 10.48 -7.57
CA ILE A 237 4.28 9.84 -8.38
C ILE A 237 4.54 10.06 -9.87
N TRP A 238 4.79 11.29 -10.30
CA TRP A 238 5.03 11.57 -11.72
C TRP A 238 6.35 11.01 -12.22
N ARG A 239 7.37 10.89 -11.37
CA ARG A 239 8.60 10.16 -11.68
C ARG A 239 8.31 8.68 -11.93
N GLN A 240 7.50 8.05 -11.09
CA GLN A 240 7.05 6.65 -11.27
C GLN A 240 6.28 6.48 -12.57
N VAL A 241 5.30 7.33 -12.86
CA VAL A 241 4.55 7.27 -14.13
C VAL A 241 5.50 7.42 -15.32
N SER A 242 6.43 8.38 -15.24
CA SER A 242 7.42 8.62 -16.30
C SER A 242 8.33 7.42 -16.53
N SER A 243 8.72 6.69 -15.47
CA SER A 243 9.56 5.50 -15.59
C SER A 243 8.88 4.34 -16.31
N LYS A 244 7.54 4.29 -16.34
CA LYS A 244 6.75 3.29 -17.10
C LYS A 244 6.64 3.60 -18.59
N LEU A 245 6.85 4.85 -19.01
CA LEU A 245 6.63 5.30 -20.39
C LEU A 245 7.39 4.50 -21.47
N PRO A 246 8.67 4.12 -21.29
CA PRO A 246 9.37 3.34 -22.31
C PRO A 246 8.69 2.01 -22.62
N LEU A 247 8.22 1.30 -21.58
CA LEU A 247 7.51 0.04 -21.75
C LEU A 247 6.13 0.25 -22.41
N ILE A 248 5.40 1.28 -21.99
CA ILE A 248 4.10 1.63 -22.59
C ILE A 248 4.27 1.93 -24.08
N LYS A 249 5.28 2.74 -24.46
CA LYS A 249 5.61 3.04 -25.86
C LYS A 249 5.98 1.77 -26.64
N LEU A 250 6.77 0.88 -26.04
CA LEU A 250 7.10 -0.42 -26.65
C LEU A 250 5.83 -1.24 -26.91
N MET A 251 4.93 -1.36 -25.94
CA MET A 251 3.67 -2.11 -26.08
C MET A 251 2.78 -1.51 -27.17
N ILE A 252 2.59 -0.19 -27.18
CA ILE A 252 1.84 0.52 -28.22
C ILE A 252 2.43 0.24 -29.61
N ASN A 253 3.76 0.33 -29.75
CA ASN A 253 4.44 0.10 -31.02
C ASN A 253 4.33 -1.34 -31.50
N ARG A 254 4.27 -2.32 -30.58
CA ARG A 254 4.04 -3.73 -30.93
C ARG A 254 2.61 -3.97 -31.38
N ASP A 255 1.64 -3.43 -30.65
CA ASP A 255 0.21 -3.57 -30.97
C ASP A 255 -0.12 -2.98 -32.35
N LYS A 256 0.51 -1.85 -32.72
CA LYS A 256 0.30 -1.19 -34.03
C LYS A 256 0.93 -1.91 -35.23
N ARG A 257 1.92 -2.77 -35.02
CA ARG A 257 2.54 -3.55 -36.12
C ARG A 257 1.64 -4.66 -36.63
N LEU A 258 0.76 -5.18 -35.76
CA LEU A 258 -0.16 -6.24 -36.12
C LEU A 258 -1.31 -5.62 -36.92
N ALA A 259 -1.35 -5.88 -38.24
CA ALA A 259 -2.55 -5.69 -39.04
C ALA A 259 -3.59 -6.73 -38.58
N ARG A 260 -4.38 -6.41 -37.56
CA ARG A 260 -5.39 -7.35 -37.05
C ARG A 260 -6.56 -7.43 -38.03
N SER A 261 -6.85 -8.64 -38.54
CA SER A 261 -8.18 -9.01 -39.03
C SER A 261 -9.17 -9.03 -37.85
N GLN A 262 -10.46 -8.81 -38.12
CA GLN A 262 -11.50 -8.53 -37.10
C GLN A 262 -11.69 -9.63 -36.01
N ASP A 263 -11.09 -10.82 -36.15
CA ASP A 263 -11.39 -12.01 -35.33
C ASP A 263 -10.25 -12.55 -34.44
N ASP A 264 -9.11 -11.85 -34.28
CA ASP A 264 -7.97 -12.44 -33.55
C ASP A 264 -8.04 -12.18 -32.02
N PRO A 265 -8.07 -13.22 -31.16
CA PRO A 265 -8.10 -13.04 -29.70
C PRO A 265 -6.88 -12.27 -29.20
N ASP A 266 -7.13 -11.41 -28.20
CA ASP A 266 -6.15 -10.46 -27.70
C ASP A 266 -4.95 -11.16 -27.07
N CYS A 267 -3.90 -11.42 -27.86
CA CYS A 267 -2.62 -11.93 -27.38
C CYS A 267 -1.91 -10.86 -26.55
N SER A 268 -2.37 -10.64 -25.31
CA SER A 268 -1.59 -9.92 -24.32
C SER A 268 -0.32 -10.74 -24.05
N CYS A 269 0.84 -10.21 -24.43
CA CYS A 269 2.13 -10.89 -24.27
C CYS A 269 2.58 -10.92 -22.79
N ILE A 270 1.65 -10.79 -21.84
CA ILE A 270 1.95 -10.96 -20.42
C ILE A 270 1.97 -12.47 -20.20
N CYS A 271 3.19 -13.03 -20.20
CA CYS A 271 3.46 -14.45 -19.98
C CYS A 271 2.85 -14.93 -18.66
N THR A 272 1.60 -15.38 -18.68
CA THR A 272 1.05 -16.23 -17.64
C THR A 272 1.58 -17.63 -17.91
N ARG A 273 2.66 -18.02 -17.22
CA ARG A 273 3.01 -19.44 -17.10
C ARG A 273 1.90 -20.13 -16.31
N GLN A 274 0.88 -20.65 -16.99
CA GLN A 274 0.04 -21.68 -16.41
C GLN A 274 0.88 -22.96 -16.33
N ASN A 275 1.40 -23.28 -15.14
CA ASN A 275 1.87 -24.63 -14.85
C ASN A 275 0.67 -25.58 -14.89
N ARG A 276 0.36 -26.12 -16.08
CA ARG A 276 -0.46 -27.31 -16.22
C ARG A 276 0.41 -28.54 -15.97
N THR A 277 0.67 -28.85 -14.71
CA THR A 277 0.98 -30.23 -14.34
C THR A 277 -0.34 -31.00 -14.33
N ALA A 278 -0.70 -31.59 -15.48
CA ALA A 278 -1.68 -32.66 -15.52
C ALA A 278 -1.03 -33.90 -14.89
N ALA A 279 -1.35 -34.14 -13.62
CA ALA A 279 -1.06 -35.37 -12.94
C ALA A 279 -1.89 -36.52 -13.54
N ALA A 280 -1.24 -37.68 -13.65
CA ALA A 280 -1.79 -38.93 -14.14
C ALA A 280 -3.06 -39.38 -13.40
N ARG A 281 -3.98 -39.98 -14.16
CA ARG A 281 -4.78 -41.14 -13.77
C ARG A 281 -4.87 -42.07 -14.97
#